data_AF-A0A1Q7PML9-F1
#
_entry.id   AF-A0A1Q7PML9-F1
#
_cell.length_a   1.000
_cell.length_b   1.000
_cell.length_c   1.000
_cell.angle_alpha   90.00
_cell.angle_beta   90.00
_cell.angle_gamma   90.00
#
_symmetry.space_group_name_H-M   'P 1'
#
loop_
_entity.id
_entity.type
_entity.pdbx_description
1 polymer ?
#
loop_
_entity_poly.entity_id
_entity_poly.type
_entity_poly.pdbx_seq_one_letter_code
_entity_poly.pdbx_strand_id
1 'polypeptide(L)'
;MILLDALIMWAHLVAASIWVGGSMFIGIVLAPLLKTISDSVEGRLTIMIRVGRKFNRIAIPSLLILIASGIYNSVNLFAKPSLFLSTNYGLVLVVKIILVIILIVTFAVHVRLIRSETERRIESGQLSSELLQKLRSKIIMLGRITVVVSVAILFTAALLHSGI
;
A
#
# COMPACT_ATOMS: atom_id res chain seq x y z
N MET A 1 -10.63 14.49 -25.64
CA MET A 1 -9.55 14.44 -24.64
C MET A 1 -10.08 14.61 -23.22
N ILE A 2 -10.93 15.60 -22.93
CA ILE A 2 -11.50 15.85 -21.57
C ILE A 2 -12.13 14.61 -20.92
N LEU A 3 -12.93 13.83 -21.66
CA LEU A 3 -13.54 12.60 -21.14
C LEU A 3 -12.50 11.55 -20.71
N LEU A 4 -11.41 11.41 -21.47
CA LEU A 4 -10.34 10.46 -21.17
C LEU A 4 -9.62 10.85 -19.87
N ASP A 5 -9.29 12.14 -19.73
CA ASP A 5 -8.63 12.66 -18.52
C ASP A 5 -9.52 12.47 -17.27
N ALA A 6 -10.82 12.73 -17.41
CA ALA A 6 -11.80 12.49 -16.35
C ALA A 6 -11.90 11.01 -15.96
N LEU A 7 -11.90 10.10 -16.94
CA LEU A 7 -11.93 8.65 -16.69
C LEU A 7 -10.65 8.15 -16.01
N ILE A 8 -9.48 8.66 -16.41
CA ILE A 8 -8.20 8.32 -15.78
C ILE A 8 -8.16 8.81 -14.33
N MET A 9 -8.60 10.04 -14.08
CA MET A 9 -8.69 10.58 -12.72
C MET A 9 -9.68 9.80 -11.87
N TRP A 10 -10.87 9.48 -12.42
CA TRP A 10 -11.86 8.65 -11.73
C TRP A 10 -11.28 7.28 -11.35
N ALA A 11 -10.59 6.60 -12.29
CA ALA A 11 -9.94 5.33 -12.03
C ALA A 11 -8.83 5.45 -10.97
N HIS A 12 -8.04 6.53 -11.00
CA HIS A 12 -7.02 6.81 -9.99
C HIS A 12 -7.64 6.95 -8.59
N LEU A 13 -8.72 7.73 -8.47
CA LEU A 13 -9.39 7.96 -7.19
C LEU A 13 -10.03 6.67 -6.65
N VAL A 14 -10.71 5.89 -7.48
CA VAL A 14 -11.28 4.59 -7.08
C VAL A 14 -10.17 3.65 -6.60
N ALA A 15 -9.07 3.54 -7.35
CA ALA A 15 -7.93 2.70 -6.97
C ALA A 15 -7.28 3.18 -5.66
N ALA A 16 -7.17 4.50 -5.45
CA ALA A 16 -6.65 5.09 -4.21
C ALA A 16 -7.56 4.76 -3.02
N SER A 17 -8.88 4.88 -3.19
CA SER A 17 -9.86 4.54 -2.15
C SER A 17 -9.80 3.06 -1.76
N ILE A 18 -9.72 2.16 -2.73
CA ILE A 18 -9.57 0.71 -2.47
C ILE A 18 -8.26 0.44 -1.72
N TRP A 19 -7.16 1.00 -2.21
CA TRP A 19 -5.83 0.77 -1.66
C TRP A 19 -5.70 1.29 -0.23
N VAL A 20 -5.93 2.59 -0.02
CA VAL A 20 -5.73 3.25 1.28
C VAL A 20 -6.81 2.82 2.26
N GLY A 21 -8.08 2.84 1.84
CA GLY A 21 -9.21 2.44 2.69
C GLY A 21 -9.12 0.97 3.12
N GLY A 22 -8.83 0.06 2.19
CA GLY A 22 -8.68 -1.36 2.50
C GLY A 22 -7.49 -1.64 3.42
N SER A 23 -6.35 -0.98 3.20
CA SER A 23 -5.17 -1.13 4.05
C SER A 23 -5.41 -0.59 5.47
N MET A 24 -6.09 0.56 5.59
CA MET A 24 -6.50 1.11 6.88
C MET A 24 -7.50 0.20 7.60
N PHE A 25 -8.49 -0.35 6.88
CA PHE A 25 -9.45 -1.29 7.46
C PHE A 25 -8.74 -2.52 8.06
N ILE A 26 -7.78 -3.11 7.34
CA ILE A 26 -7.02 -4.25 7.85
C ILE A 26 -6.23 -3.88 9.11
N GLY A 27 -5.55 -2.73 9.10
CA GLY A 27 -4.69 -2.32 10.22
C GLY A 27 -5.43 -1.82 11.46
N ILE A 28 -6.52 -1.08 11.26
CA ILE A 28 -7.22 -0.33 12.33
C ILE A 28 -8.45 -1.10 12.84
N VAL A 29 -9.14 -1.85 11.97
CA VAL A 29 -10.37 -2.56 12.34
C VAL A 29 -10.09 -4.05 12.53
N LEU A 30 -9.60 -4.72 11.50
CA LEU A 30 -9.43 -6.17 11.53
C LEU A 30 -8.34 -6.62 12.52
N ALA A 31 -7.16 -6.01 12.49
CA ALA A 31 -6.05 -6.46 13.34
C ALA A 31 -6.35 -6.36 14.86
N PRO A 32 -7.02 -5.31 15.37
CA PRO A 32 -7.52 -5.29 16.75
C PRO A 32 -8.64 -6.31 17.00
N LEU A 33 -9.60 -6.45 16.08
CA LEU A 33 -10.71 -7.40 16.21
C LEU A 33 -10.22 -8.86 16.34
N LEU A 34 -9.17 -9.24 15.63
CA LEU A 34 -8.61 -10.60 15.74
C LEU A 34 -8.11 -10.93 17.16
N LYS A 35 -7.81 -9.93 17.99
CA LYS A 35 -7.46 -10.15 19.40
C LYS A 35 -8.62 -10.68 20.22
N THR A 36 -9.86 -10.41 19.82
CA THR A 36 -11.08 -10.85 20.53
C THR A 36 -11.62 -12.19 20.02
N ILE A 37 -11.12 -12.70 18.88
CA ILE A 37 -11.63 -13.92 18.23
C ILE A 37 -10.75 -15.14 18.52
N SER A 38 -9.45 -14.95 18.67
CA SER A 38 -8.47 -16.02 18.92
C SER A 38 -7.50 -15.58 19.99
N ASP A 39 -7.18 -16.44 20.95
CA ASP A 39 -6.17 -16.14 21.97
C ASP A 39 -4.75 -16.47 21.51
N SER A 40 -4.60 -17.44 20.60
CA SER A 40 -3.30 -17.85 20.07
C SER A 40 -2.76 -16.84 19.05
N VAL A 41 -1.45 -16.58 19.13
CA VAL A 41 -0.71 -15.75 18.15
C VAL A 41 -0.78 -16.38 16.75
N GLU A 42 -0.71 -17.71 16.71
CA GLU A 42 -0.81 -18.52 15.50
C GLU A 42 -2.14 -18.29 14.76
N GLY A 43 -3.28 -18.49 15.45
CA GLY A 43 -4.60 -18.35 14.83
C GLY A 43 -4.84 -16.95 14.27
N ARG A 44 -4.43 -15.91 15.03
CA ARG A 44 -4.48 -14.52 14.58
C ARG A 44 -3.65 -14.30 13.31
N LEU A 45 -2.43 -14.83 13.27
CA LEU A 45 -1.50 -14.66 12.15
C LEU A 45 -1.99 -15.40 10.90
N THR A 46 -2.50 -16.62 11.04
CA THR A 46 -3.07 -17.41 9.95
C THR A 46 -4.25 -16.67 9.31
N ILE A 47 -5.18 -16.12 10.12
CA ILE A 47 -6.30 -15.33 9.60
C ILE A 47 -5.80 -14.06 8.90
N MET A 48 -4.84 -13.33 9.49
CA MET A 48 -4.24 -12.15 8.85
C MET A 48 -3.63 -12.47 7.49
N ILE A 49 -2.88 -13.57 7.38
CA ILE A 49 -2.25 -14.01 6.12
C ILE A 49 -3.34 -14.35 5.09
N ARG A 50 -4.37 -15.09 5.48
CA ARG A 50 -5.45 -15.49 4.58
C ARG A 50 -6.25 -14.28 4.07
N VAL A 51 -6.57 -13.33 4.94
CA VAL A 51 -7.25 -12.08 4.55
C VAL A 51 -6.33 -11.22 3.67
N GLY A 52 -5.07 -11.04 4.05
CA GLY A 52 -4.09 -10.28 3.28
C GLY A 52 -3.91 -10.84 1.86
N ARG A 53 -3.84 -12.17 1.71
CA ARG A 53 -3.80 -12.82 0.39
C ARG A 53 -5.04 -12.54 -0.45
N LYS A 54 -6.23 -12.56 0.14
CA LYS A 54 -7.49 -12.22 -0.56
C LYS A 54 -7.50 -10.75 -0.95
N PHE A 55 -7.12 -9.86 -0.05
CA PHE A 55 -7.02 -8.42 -0.31
C PHE A 55 -6.00 -8.12 -1.41
N ASN A 56 -4.86 -8.82 -1.46
CA ASN A 56 -3.84 -8.64 -2.51
C ASN A 56 -4.39 -8.88 -3.92
N ARG A 57 -5.44 -9.69 -4.11
CA ARG A 57 -6.10 -9.88 -5.41
C ARG A 57 -6.74 -8.60 -5.95
N ILE A 58 -7.16 -7.69 -5.08
CA ILE A 58 -7.73 -6.39 -5.44
C ILE A 58 -6.73 -5.24 -5.27
N ALA A 59 -5.84 -5.34 -4.27
CA ALA A 59 -4.84 -4.32 -3.99
C ALA A 59 -3.77 -4.23 -5.09
N ILE A 60 -3.29 -5.36 -5.62
CA ILE A 60 -2.28 -5.37 -6.70
C ILE A 60 -2.79 -4.67 -7.96
N PRO A 61 -3.98 -5.02 -8.53
CA PRO A 61 -4.54 -4.28 -9.66
C PRO A 61 -4.75 -2.79 -9.35
N SER A 62 -5.23 -2.46 -8.14
CA SER A 62 -5.39 -1.06 -7.73
C SER A 62 -4.06 -0.30 -7.75
N LEU A 63 -2.98 -0.90 -7.23
CA LEU A 63 -1.65 -0.30 -7.27
C LEU A 63 -1.15 -0.10 -8.71
N LEU A 64 -1.39 -1.07 -9.61
CA LEU A 64 -1.02 -0.93 -11.01
C LEU A 64 -1.77 0.22 -11.69
N ILE A 65 -3.08 0.35 -11.42
CA ILE A 65 -3.88 1.49 -11.91
C ILE A 65 -3.33 2.80 -11.36
N LEU A 66 -3.00 2.88 -10.07
CA LEU A 66 -2.42 4.07 -9.44
C LEU A 66 -1.08 4.48 -10.07
N ILE A 67 -0.21 3.52 -10.35
CA ILE A 67 1.07 3.78 -11.01
C ILE A 67 0.85 4.29 -12.43
N ALA A 68 0.04 3.59 -13.24
CA ALA A 68 -0.21 3.94 -14.64
C ALA A 68 -0.86 5.34 -14.77
N SER A 69 -1.92 5.58 -13.99
CA SER A 69 -2.60 6.88 -13.98
C SER A 69 -1.75 7.99 -13.37
N GLY A 70 -0.93 7.69 -12.36
CA GLY A 70 0.03 8.64 -11.78
C GLY A 70 1.10 9.07 -12.78
N ILE A 71 1.62 8.13 -13.58
CA ILE A 71 2.54 8.42 -14.69
C ILE A 71 1.85 9.31 -15.72
N TYR A 72 0.65 8.93 -16.19
CA TYR A 72 -0.13 9.71 -17.16
C TYR A 72 -0.32 11.18 -16.70
N ASN A 73 -0.73 11.38 -15.45
CA ASN A 73 -0.96 12.71 -14.88
C ASN A 73 0.34 13.54 -14.72
N SER A 74 1.51 12.91 -14.84
CA SER A 74 2.82 13.54 -14.64
C SER A 74 3.60 13.76 -15.95
N VAL A 75 3.11 13.26 -17.09
CA VAL A 75 3.83 13.27 -18.39
C VAL A 75 4.28 14.67 -18.80
N ASN A 76 3.43 15.68 -18.59
CA ASN A 76 3.74 17.06 -18.97
C ASN A 76 4.95 17.64 -18.23
N LEU A 77 5.19 17.19 -16.98
CA LEU A 77 6.35 17.63 -16.22
C LEU A 77 7.62 16.88 -16.67
N PHE A 78 7.52 15.59 -17.00
CA PHE A 78 8.62 14.81 -17.58
C PHE A 78 9.15 15.42 -18.88
N ALA A 79 8.31 16.09 -19.67
CA ALA A 79 8.72 16.79 -20.88
C ALA A 79 9.54 18.08 -20.62
N LYS A 80 9.57 18.59 -19.37
CA LYS A 80 10.33 19.79 -18.98
C LYS A 80 11.12 19.53 -17.68
N PRO A 81 12.23 18.77 -17.74
CA PRO A 81 12.97 18.32 -16.55
C PRO A 81 13.44 19.45 -15.63
N SER A 82 13.74 20.63 -16.19
CA SER A 82 14.15 21.82 -15.43
C SER A 82 13.10 22.30 -14.42
N LEU A 83 11.82 21.97 -14.63
CA LEU A 83 10.72 22.38 -13.74
C LEU A 83 10.60 21.52 -12.47
N PHE A 84 11.19 20.31 -12.44
CA PHE A 84 11.09 19.43 -11.26
C PHE A 84 11.76 19.99 -10.03
N LEU A 85 12.87 20.72 -10.19
CA LEU A 85 13.67 21.23 -9.07
C LEU A 85 13.58 22.74 -8.88
N SER A 86 12.93 23.45 -9.82
CA SER A 86 12.80 24.91 -9.78
C SER A 86 11.43 25.39 -9.30
N THR A 87 10.45 24.49 -9.14
CA THR A 87 9.09 24.82 -8.71
C THR A 87 8.69 24.01 -7.48
N ASN A 88 7.88 24.59 -6.61
CA ASN A 88 7.30 23.87 -5.46
C ASN A 88 6.52 22.63 -5.93
N TYR A 89 5.73 22.78 -7.00
CA TYR A 89 4.98 21.68 -7.62
C TYR A 89 5.89 20.53 -8.04
N GLY A 90 7.01 20.86 -8.70
CA GLY A 90 8.03 19.89 -9.09
C GLY A 90 8.62 19.15 -7.90
N LEU A 91 8.98 19.86 -6.83
CA LEU A 91 9.55 19.27 -5.61
C LEU A 91 8.55 18.33 -4.92
N VAL A 92 7.29 18.74 -4.78
CA VAL A 92 6.22 17.90 -4.22
C VAL A 92 6.03 16.64 -5.07
N LEU A 93 6.08 16.76 -6.41
CA LEU A 93 5.98 15.61 -7.30
C LEU A 93 7.17 14.65 -7.14
N VAL A 94 8.40 15.16 -7.00
CA VAL A 94 9.58 14.32 -6.71
C VAL A 94 9.40 13.56 -5.40
N VAL A 95 8.97 14.24 -4.33
CA VAL A 95 8.67 13.59 -3.05
C VAL A 95 7.62 12.51 -3.22
N LYS A 96 6.53 12.78 -3.97
CA LYS A 96 5.49 11.80 -4.25
C LYS A 96 6.04 10.56 -4.97
N ILE A 97 6.91 10.74 -5.96
CA ILE A 97 7.56 9.62 -6.68
C ILE A 97 8.42 8.78 -5.74
N ILE A 98 9.23 9.41 -4.89
CA ILE A 98 10.06 8.70 -3.90
C ILE A 98 9.18 7.89 -2.95
N LEU A 99 8.10 8.48 -2.44
CA LEU A 99 7.15 7.78 -1.57
C LEU A 99 6.49 6.60 -2.28
N VAL A 100 6.12 6.73 -3.55
CA VAL A 100 5.56 5.61 -4.35
C VAL A 100 6.59 4.49 -4.51
N ILE A 101 7.87 4.79 -4.73
CA ILE A 101 8.93 3.77 -4.79
C ILE A 101 9.05 3.04 -3.44
N ILE A 102 9.08 3.78 -2.33
CA ILE A 102 9.11 3.20 -0.97
C ILE A 102 7.89 2.31 -0.72
N LEU A 103 6.70 2.76 -1.16
CA LEU A 103 5.47 1.99 -1.08
C LEU A 103 5.59 0.67 -1.84
N ILE A 104 6.04 0.71 -3.10
CA ILE A 104 6.19 -0.48 -3.95
C ILE A 104 7.16 -1.48 -3.32
N VAL A 105 8.32 -1.02 -2.85
CA VAL A 105 9.32 -1.89 -2.21
C VAL A 105 8.76 -2.52 -0.93
N THR A 106 8.16 -1.70 -0.06
CA THR A 106 7.59 -2.16 1.21
C THR A 106 6.47 -3.17 0.96
N PHE A 107 5.57 -2.88 0.04
CA PHE A 107 4.45 -3.75 -0.30
C PHE A 107 4.92 -5.05 -0.95
N ALA A 108 5.90 -5.01 -1.86
CA ALA A 108 6.47 -6.22 -2.46
C ALA A 108 7.07 -7.15 -1.39
N VAL A 109 7.78 -6.60 -0.41
CA VAL A 109 8.27 -7.37 0.74
C VAL A 109 7.11 -7.91 1.59
N HIS A 110 6.09 -7.10 1.84
CA HIS A 110 4.91 -7.49 2.61
C HIS A 110 4.14 -8.65 1.95
N VAL A 111 3.88 -8.57 0.65
CA VAL A 111 3.24 -9.63 -0.15
C VAL A 111 4.05 -10.92 -0.12
N ARG A 112 5.38 -10.83 -0.18
CA ARG A 112 6.26 -12.01 -0.10
C ARG A 112 6.17 -12.72 1.24
N LEU A 113 5.98 -11.99 2.33
CA LEU A 113 5.80 -12.59 3.66
C LEU A 113 4.41 -13.22 3.84
N ILE A 114 3.38 -12.67 3.19
CA ILE A 114 1.99 -13.13 3.27
C ILE A 114 1.68 -14.12 2.13
N ARG A 115 2.52 -15.14 1.94
CA ARG A 115 2.31 -16.21 0.94
C ARG A 115 1.72 -17.46 1.58
N SER A 116 1.17 -18.34 0.75
CA SER A 116 0.63 -19.65 1.19
C SER A 116 1.68 -20.55 1.82
N GLU A 117 2.95 -20.41 1.44
CA GLU A 117 4.04 -21.16 2.07
C GLU A 117 4.21 -20.77 3.55
N THR A 118 4.12 -19.48 3.86
CA THR A 118 4.14 -18.97 5.24
C THR A 118 2.98 -19.52 6.05
N GLU A 119 1.77 -19.53 5.48
CA GLU A 119 0.57 -20.12 6.09
C GLU A 119 0.79 -21.59 6.44
N ARG A 120 1.29 -22.38 5.48
CA ARG A 120 1.56 -23.82 5.67
C ARG A 120 2.62 -24.09 6.75
N ARG A 121 3.67 -23.27 6.83
CA ARG A 121 4.73 -23.40 7.86
C ARG A 121 4.23 -23.08 9.27
N ILE A 122 3.24 -22.20 9.37
CA ILE A 122 2.57 -21.88 10.62
C ILE A 122 1.68 -23.06 11.01
N GLU A 123 0.76 -23.48 10.13
CA GLU A 123 -0.20 -24.56 10.40
C GLU A 123 0.46 -25.94 10.64
N SER A 124 1.66 -26.19 10.10
CA SER A 124 2.41 -27.43 10.34
C SER A 124 3.16 -27.46 11.67
N GLY A 125 3.10 -26.39 12.48
CA GLY A 125 3.81 -26.29 13.75
C GLY A 125 5.35 -26.27 13.60
N GLN A 126 5.87 -26.02 12.39
CA GLN A 126 7.31 -26.05 12.10
C GLN A 126 8.06 -24.82 12.60
N LEU A 127 7.35 -23.76 13.00
CA LEU A 127 7.94 -22.51 13.44
C LEU A 127 7.98 -22.44 14.97
N SER A 128 9.16 -22.14 15.53
CA SER A 128 9.28 -21.83 16.95
C SER A 128 8.42 -20.61 17.33
N SER A 129 7.97 -20.56 18.58
CA SER A 129 7.20 -19.43 19.12
C SER A 129 7.91 -18.07 18.93
N GLU A 130 9.24 -18.05 19.07
CA GLU A 130 10.06 -16.86 18.84
C GLU A 130 10.03 -16.41 17.38
N LEU A 131 10.15 -17.34 16.43
CA LEU A 131 10.12 -17.03 15.00
C LEU A 131 8.73 -16.58 14.54
N LEU A 132 7.66 -17.17 15.10
CA LEU A 132 6.28 -16.73 14.90
C LEU A 132 6.08 -15.29 15.37
N GLN A 133 6.60 -14.94 16.55
CA GLN A 133 6.51 -13.58 17.09
C GLN A 133 7.26 -12.57 16.21
N LYS A 134 8.49 -12.92 15.78
CA LYS A 134 9.30 -12.10 14.86
C LYS A 134 8.60 -11.89 13.52
N LEU A 135 8.07 -12.95 12.93
CA LEU A 135 7.32 -12.89 11.68
C LEU A 135 6.07 -12.00 11.80
N ARG A 136 5.27 -12.20 12.85
CA ARG A 136 4.11 -11.36 13.14
C ARG A 136 4.49 -9.89 13.26
N SER A 137 5.52 -9.57 14.05
CA SER A 137 5.97 -8.19 14.24
C SER A 137 6.38 -7.55 12.90
N LYS A 138 7.14 -8.29 12.07
CA LYS A 138 7.57 -7.83 10.75
C LYS A 138 6.39 -7.58 9.80
N ILE A 139 5.40 -8.48 9.77
CA ILE A 139 4.18 -8.31 8.96
C ILE A 139 3.41 -7.06 9.41
N ILE A 140 3.17 -6.89 10.71
CA ILE A 140 2.43 -5.73 11.25
C ILE A 140 3.19 -4.42 10.97
N MET A 141 4.50 -4.41 11.18
CA MET A 141 5.34 -3.22 10.94
C MET A 141 5.33 -2.81 9.47
N LEU A 142 5.51 -3.74 8.54
CA LEU A 142 5.42 -3.46 7.10
C LEU A 142 4.02 -2.98 6.69
N GLY A 143 2.96 -3.55 7.27
CA GLY A 143 1.59 -3.08 7.05
C GLY A 143 1.38 -1.63 7.50
N ARG A 144 1.89 -1.27 8.69
CA ARG A 144 1.85 0.12 9.21
C ARG A 144 2.62 1.08 8.33
N ILE A 145 3.84 0.74 7.92
CA ILE A 145 4.65 1.56 7.00
C ILE A 145 3.89 1.76 5.69
N THR A 146 3.30 0.70 5.13
CA THR A 146 2.50 0.78 3.90
C THR A 146 1.35 1.79 4.04
N VAL A 147 0.59 1.74 5.15
CA VAL A 147 -0.51 2.68 5.40
C VAL A 147 -0.01 4.12 5.55
N VAL A 148 1.01 4.35 6.38
CA VAL A 148 1.55 5.70 6.63
C VAL A 148 2.08 6.32 5.35
N VAL A 149 2.86 5.58 4.58
CA VAL A 149 3.38 6.03 3.28
C VAL A 149 2.23 6.31 2.31
N SER A 150 1.20 5.46 2.28
CA SER A 150 0.05 5.67 1.39
C SER A 150 -0.74 6.94 1.75
N VAL A 151 -0.93 7.23 3.03
CA VAL A 151 -1.57 8.47 3.49
C VAL A 151 -0.71 9.69 3.14
N ALA A 152 0.62 9.60 3.29
CA ALA A 152 1.52 10.66 2.86
C ALA A 152 1.47 10.91 1.33
N ILE A 153 1.32 9.85 0.52
CA ILE A 153 1.11 9.97 -0.93
C ILE A 153 -0.22 10.68 -1.25
N LEU A 154 -1.31 10.38 -0.51
CA LEU A 154 -2.56 11.12 -0.67
C LEU A 154 -2.40 12.59 -0.29
N PHE A 155 -1.67 12.88 0.78
CA PHE A 155 -1.40 14.26 1.18
C PHE A 155 -0.63 15.03 0.10
N THR A 156 0.42 14.44 -0.48
CA THR A 156 1.13 15.07 -1.61
C THR A 156 0.23 15.25 -2.83
N ALA A 157 -0.73 14.35 -3.09
CA ALA A 157 -1.72 14.56 -4.14
C ALA A 157 -2.63 15.78 -3.87
N ALA A 158 -3.02 16.01 -2.62
CA ALA A 158 -3.80 17.19 -2.23
C ALA A 158 -2.99 18.50 -2.38
N LEU A 159 -1.69 18.47 -2.03
CA LEU A 159 -0.79 19.61 -2.24
C LEU A 159 -0.69 19.98 -3.73
N LEU A 160 -0.43 19.00 -4.60
CA LEU A 160 -0.34 19.20 -6.04
C LEU A 160 -1.65 19.75 -6.62
N HIS A 161 -2.80 19.25 -6.16
CA HIS A 161 -4.11 19.74 -6.58
C HIS A 161 -4.36 21.20 -6.15
N SER A 162 -3.79 21.61 -5.01
CA SER A 162 -3.91 22.97 -4.47
C SER A 162 -2.96 23.96 -5.16
N GLY A 163 -2.17 23.52 -6.13
CA GLY A 163 -1.20 24.35 -6.85
C GLY A 163 0.10 24.60 -6.09
N ILE A 164 0.37 23.84 -5.02
CA ILE A 164 1.63 23.87 -4.26
C ILE A 164 2.67 23.04 -4.98
#